data_AF-A0A9E4SH78-F1
#
_entry.id   AF-A0A9E4SH78-F1
#
_cell.length_a   1.000
_cell.length_b   1.000
_cell.length_c   1.000
_cell.angle_alpha   90.00
_cell.angle_beta   90.00
_cell.angle_gamma   90.00
#
_symmetry.space_group_name_H-M   'P 1'
#
loop_
_entity.id
_entity.type
_entity.pdbx_description
1 polymer ?
#
loop_
_entity_poly.entity_id
_entity_poly.type
_entity_poly.pdbx_seq_one_letter_code
_entity_poly.pdbx_strand_id
1 'polypeptide(L)' 'MNILIIGDVVGKLGRRTVAAVLPRLRETRSVDLVIANGENAAGGRGMTPATVDELRDAGVDVFTSGNHIWAKREIYPVLE' A
#
# COMPACT_ATOMS: atom_id res chain seq x y z
N MET A 1 -4.57 5.18 20.48
CA MET A 1 -4.48 5.21 19.01
C MET A 1 -3.45 4.19 18.59
N ASN A 2 -3.87 3.13 17.89
CA ASN A 2 -3.01 2.05 17.44
C ASN A 2 -2.70 2.25 15.95
N ILE A 3 -1.40 2.31 15.63
CA ILE A 3 -0.92 2.51 14.25
C ILE A 3 -0.26 1.23 13.77
N LEU A 4 -0.66 0.76 12.59
CA LEU A 4 -0.01 -0.35 11.89
C LEU A 4 0.84 0.22 10.74
N ILE A 5 2.12 -0.12 10.73
CA ILE A 5 3.03 0.22 9.65
C ILE A 5 3.41 -1.07 8.92
N ILE A 6 3.07 -1.13 7.63
CA ILE A 6 3.38 -2.23 6.73
C ILE A 6 4.64 -1.83 5.95
N GLY A 7 5.64 -2.71 5.96
CA GLY A 7 6.82 -2.57 5.10
C GLY A 7 6.48 -2.71 3.61
N ASP A 8 7.50 -2.90 2.79
CA ASP A 8 7.35 -2.96 1.34
C ASP A 8 6.27 -3.93 0.86
N VAL A 9 5.25 -3.38 0.19
CA VAL A 9 4.27 -4.16 -0.53
C VAL A 9 4.82 -4.50 -1.91
N VAL A 10 5.24 -5.75 -2.10
CA VAL A 10 5.92 -6.17 -3.33
C VAL A 10 4.98 -6.91 -4.30
N GLY A 11 4.67 -6.26 -5.42
CA GLY A 11 3.96 -6.84 -6.56
C GLY A 11 2.56 -7.38 -6.25
N LYS A 12 2.03 -8.22 -7.14
CA LYS A 12 0.68 -8.80 -7.01
C LYS A 12 0.52 -9.65 -5.74
N LEU A 13 1.58 -10.34 -5.32
CA LEU A 13 1.53 -11.16 -4.10
C LEU A 13 1.39 -10.29 -2.86
N GLY A 14 2.20 -9.24 -2.72
CA GLY A 14 2.12 -8.30 -1.60
C GLY A 14 0.72 -7.68 -1.48
N ARG A 15 0.18 -7.16 -2.58
CA ARG A 15 -1.15 -6.52 -2.56
C ARG A 15 -2.27 -7.48 -2.17
N ARG A 16 -2.25 -8.72 -2.70
CA ARG A 16 -3.20 -9.76 -2.30
C ARG A 16 -3.09 -10.16 -0.83
N THR A 17 -1.87 -10.22 -0.29
CA THR A 17 -1.65 -10.51 1.13
C THR A 17 -2.23 -9.40 2.00
N VAL A 18 -2.00 -8.14 1.63
CA VAL A 18 -2.60 -6.99 2.34
C VAL A 18 -4.13 -7.09 2.31
N ALA A 19 -4.73 -7.26 1.13
CA ALA A 19 -6.17 -7.40 0.97
C ALA A 19 -6.78 -8.56 1.78
N ALA A 20 -6.07 -9.68 1.91
CA ALA A 20 -6.56 -10.85 2.63
C ALA A 20 -6.42 -10.75 4.16
N VAL A 21 -5.42 -10.01 4.66
CA VAL A 21 -5.02 -10.05 6.08
C VAL A 21 -5.35 -8.76 6.81
N LEU A 22 -5.22 -7.60 6.16
CA LEU A 22 -5.36 -6.30 6.77
C LEU A 22 -6.73 -6.06 7.41
N PRO A 23 -7.88 -6.41 6.78
CA PRO A 23 -9.19 -6.19 7.39
C PRO A 23 -9.33 -6.88 8.76
N ARG A 24 -8.88 -8.14 8.85
CA ARG A 24 -8.91 -8.90 10.10
C ARG A 24 -7.94 -8.34 11.14
N LEU A 25 -6.75 -7.89 10.74
CA LEU A 25 -5.81 -7.25 11.66
C LEU A 25 -6.36 -5.94 12.21
N ARG A 26 -7.02 -5.15 11.36
CA ARG A 26 -7.63 -3.87 11.75
C ARG A 26 -8.67 -4.09 12.84
N GLU A 27 -9.55 -5.08 12.68
CA GLU A 27 -10.55 -5.45 13.68
C GLU A 27 -9.92 -6.03 14.96
N THR A 28 -9.12 -7.09 14.84
CA THR A 28 -8.59 -7.85 16.00
C THR A 28 -7.57 -7.10 16.84
N ARG A 29 -6.93 -6.05 16.30
CA ARG A 29 -5.94 -5.23 16.99
C ARG A 29 -6.41 -3.79 17.23
N SER A 30 -7.66 -3.48 16.89
CA SER A 30 -8.22 -2.14 16.99
C SER A 30 -7.30 -1.09 16.35
N VAL A 31 -6.89 -1.33 15.09
CA VAL A 31 -5.98 -0.41 14.37
C VAL A 31 -6.77 0.79 13.89
N ASP A 32 -6.33 1.97 14.29
CA ASP A 32 -6.95 3.24 13.94
C ASP A 32 -6.40 3.82 12.63
N LEU A 33 -5.11 3.57 12.35
CA LEU A 33 -4.40 4.08 11.17
C LEU A 33 -3.45 3.03 10.58
N VAL A 34 -3.49 2.86 9.27
CA VAL A 34 -2.62 1.97 8.50
C VAL A 34 -1.75 2.77 7.54
N ILE A 35 -0.44 2.61 7.66
CA ILE A 35 0.56 3.18 6.76
C ILE A 35 1.24 2.03 6.01
N ALA A 36 1.44 2.12 4.71
CA ALA A 36 2.16 1.11 3.93
C ALA A 36 3.21 1.71 2.99
N ASN A 37 4.39 1.10 2.91
CA ASN A 37 5.36 1.43 1.86
C ASN A 37 4.93 0.75 0.54
N GLY A 38 4.54 1.57 -0.43
CA GLY A 38 4.06 1.11 -1.72
C GLY A 38 5.13 1.00 -2.79
N GLU A 39 6.40 1.33 -2.55
CA GLU A 39 7.39 1.57 -3.61
C GLU A 39 7.62 0.40 -4.58
N ASN A 40 7.20 -0.81 -4.23
CA ASN A 40 7.33 -2.03 -5.05
C ASN A 40 5.97 -2.63 -5.48
N ALA A 41 4.86 -1.89 -5.33
CA ALA A 41 3.51 -2.41 -5.51
C ALA A 41 3.21 -2.81 -6.96
N ALA A 42 3.72 -2.07 -7.96
CA ALA A 42 3.44 -2.31 -9.38
C ALA A 42 4.51 -3.20 -10.02
N GLY A 43 4.24 -4.50 -10.12
CA GLY A 43 5.16 -5.45 -10.78
C GLY A 43 6.52 -5.58 -10.08
N GLY A 44 6.60 -5.25 -8.79
CA GLY A 44 7.82 -5.32 -8.00
C GLY A 44 8.67 -4.05 -8.01
N ARG A 45 8.28 -2.99 -8.75
CA ARG A 45 9.00 -1.71 -8.79
C ARG A 45 8.08 -0.56 -9.22
N GLY A 46 7.93 0.43 -8.35
CA GLY A 46 7.05 1.59 -8.51
C GLY A 46 5.60 1.33 -8.11
N MET A 47 4.75 2.31 -8.37
CA MET A 47 3.32 2.32 -8.04
C MET A 47 2.53 2.81 -9.26
N THR A 48 1.31 2.33 -9.46
CA THR A 48 0.34 2.92 -10.40
C THR A 48 -0.94 3.29 -9.65
N PRO A 49 -1.79 4.18 -10.20
CA PRO A 49 -3.07 4.54 -9.58
C PRO A 49 -3.90 3.30 -9.22
N ALA A 50 -4.01 2.35 -10.14
CA ALA A 50 -4.71 1.08 -9.90
C ALA A 50 -4.15 0.28 -8.71
N THR A 51 -2.83 0.26 -8.50
CA THR A 51 -2.25 -0.43 -7.34
C THR A 51 -2.43 0.33 -6.03
N VAL A 52 -2.52 1.67 -6.09
CA VAL A 52 -2.84 2.51 -4.93
C VAL A 52 -4.28 2.29 -4.53
N ASP A 53 -5.21 2.30 -5.49
CA ASP A 53 -6.63 2.06 -5.26
C ASP A 53 -6.87 0.66 -4.67
N GLU A 54 -6.22 -0.39 -5.23
CA GLU A 54 -6.30 -1.76 -4.69
C GLU A 54 -5.89 -1.84 -3.21
N LEU A 55 -4.85 -1.11 -2.81
CA LEU A 55 -4.38 -1.09 -1.42
C LEU A 55 -5.23 -0.19 -0.52
N ARG A 56 -5.77 0.91 -1.06
CA ARG A 56 -6.69 1.79 -0.34
C ARG A 56 -7.98 1.04 -0.01
N ASP A 57 -8.52 0.31 -0.99
CA ASP A 57 -9.71 -0.53 -0.82
C ASP A 57 -9.47 -1.67 0.19
N ALA A 58 -8.22 -2.16 0.29
CA ALA A 58 -7.83 -3.13 1.33
C ALA A 58 -7.75 -2.53 2.74
N GLY A 59 -7.81 -1.20 2.88
CA GLY A 59 -7.81 -0.48 4.15
C GLY A 59 -6.50 0.22 4.51
N VAL A 60 -5.60 0.46 3.55
CA VAL A 60 -4.43 1.34 3.75
C VAL A 60 -4.88 2.80 3.71
N ASP A 61 -4.58 3.55 4.77
CA ASP A 61 -5.00 4.95 4.90
C ASP A 61 -3.94 5.92 4.34
N VAL A 62 -2.65 5.62 4.56
CA VAL A 62 -1.51 6.45 4.13
C VAL A 62 -0.48 5.60 3.38
N PHE A 63 0.04 6.15 2.29
CA PHE A 63 1.12 5.55 1.53
C PHE A 63 2.43 6.30 1.77
N THR A 64 3.48 5.56 2.06
CA THR A 64 4.86 6.02 1.88
C THR A 64 5.44 5.41 0.61
N SER A 65 6.59 5.92 0.18
CA SER A 65 7.33 5.36 -0.94
C SER A 65 8.83 5.48 -0.68
N GLY A 66 9.63 5.20 -1.71
CA GLY A 66 11.08 5.21 -1.66
C GLY A 66 11.70 5.58 -3.00
N ASN A 67 12.90 5.06 -3.27
CA ASN A 67 13.65 5.36 -4.48
C ASN A 67 12.98 4.84 -5.77
N HIS A 68 11.99 3.96 -5.66
CA HIS A 68 11.23 3.44 -6.80
C HIS A 68 9.98 4.24 -7.17
N ILE A 69 9.67 5.34 -6.47
CA ILE A 69 8.43 6.11 -6.74
C ILE A 69 8.30 6.51 -8.22
N TRP A 70 9.40 6.89 -8.88
CA TRP A 70 9.40 7.35 -10.27
C TRP A 70 9.40 6.24 -11.34
N ALA A 71 9.41 4.96 -10.95
CA ALA A 71 9.60 3.85 -11.89
C ALA A 71 8.40 3.58 -12.82
N LYS A 72 7.24 4.14 -12.50
CA LYS A 72 5.99 4.04 -13.27
C LYS A 72 5.48 5.45 -13.54
N ARG A 73 5.45 5.87 -14.81
CA ARG A 73 5.01 7.23 -15.17
C ARG A 73 3.56 7.49 -14.81
N GLU A 74 2.76 6.44 -14.69
CA GLU A 74 1.36 6.50 -14.33
C GLU A 74 1.14 7.03 -12.90
N ILE A 75 2.17 7.09 -12.05
CA ILE A 75 2.04 7.53 -10.66
C ILE A 75 1.89 9.06 -10.50
N TYR A 76 2.34 9.86 -11.47
CA TYR A 76 2.39 11.32 -11.32
C TYR A 76 1.06 11.96 -10.89
N PRO A 77 -0.11 11.56 -11.44
CA PRO A 77 -1.40 12.11 -11.00
C PRO A 77 -1.76 11.83 -9.54
N VAL A 78 -1.10 10.87 -8.88
CA VAL A 78 -1.30 10.56 -7.45
C VAL A 78 -0.39 11.43 -6.56
N LEU A 79 0.64 12.06 -7.14
CA LEU A 79 1.64 12.87 -6.43
C LEU A 79 1.40 14.38 -6.53
N GLU A 80 0.53 14.82 -7.44
CA GLU A 80 0.09 16.21 -7.64
C GLU A 80 -1.05 16.57 -6.68
#